data_AF-A0A554J6L0-F1
#
_entry.id   AF-A0A554J6L0-F1
#
_cell.length_a   1.000
_cell.length_b   1.000
_cell.length_c   1.000
_cell.angle_alpha   90.00
_cell.angle_beta   90.00
_cell.angle_gamma   90.00
#
_symmetry.space_group_name_H-M   'P 1'
#
loop_
_entity.id
_entity.type
_entity.pdbx_description
1 polymer ?
#
loop_
_entity_poly.entity_id
_entity_poly.type
_entity_poly.pdbx_seq_one_letter_code
_entity_poly.pdbx_strand_id
1 'polypeptide(L)' 'MGVLDNIKQLGDLKKMRDQAMDIQKKLAEIRITVEHQGVTVVMTADQKVVSITGDPDLQKVTHAVNEALKQSQKQAAQE' A
#
# COMPACT_ATOMS: atom_id res chain seq x y z
N MET A 1 -41.56 -5.12 -2.39
CA MET A 1 -40.18 -5.32 -1.88
C MET A 1 -39.24 -5.14 -3.06
N GLY A 2 -38.54 -4.01 -3.21
CA GLY A 2 -37.67 -3.85 -4.40
C GLY A 2 -36.97 -2.50 -4.56
N VAL A 3 -37.56 -1.39 -4.08
CA VAL A 3 -36.93 -0.06 -4.20
C VAL A 3 -36.19 0.33 -2.92
N LEU A 4 -36.77 0.05 -1.75
CA LEU A 4 -36.15 0.33 -0.45
C LEU A 4 -34.89 -0.52 -0.20
N ASP A 5 -34.86 -1.77 -0.68
CA ASP A 5 -33.70 -2.65 -0.54
C ASP A 5 -32.55 -2.23 -1.45
N ASN A 6 -32.84 -1.74 -2.66
CA ASN A 6 -31.83 -1.21 -3.58
C ASN A 6 -31.22 0.10 -3.07
N ILE A 7 -32.01 0.98 -2.44
CA ILE A 7 -31.50 2.22 -1.83
C ILE A 7 -30.59 1.91 -0.63
N LYS A 8 -30.94 0.89 0.18
CA LYS A 8 -30.07 0.43 1.27
C LYS A 8 -28.75 -0.14 0.75
N GLN A 9 -28.81 -1.03 -0.25
CA GLN A 9 -27.60 -1.59 -0.88
C GLN A 9 -26.70 -0.51 -1.48
N LEU A 10 -27.27 0.53 -2.10
CA LEU A 10 -26.50 1.66 -2.63
C LEU A 10 -25.81 2.46 -1.51
N GLY A 11 -26.51 2.66 -0.39
CA GLY A 11 -25.96 3.31 0.80
C GLY A 11 -24.82 2.52 1.43
N ASP A 12 -24.94 1.19 1.48
CA ASP A 12 -23.91 0.30 2.01
C ASP A 12 -22.68 0.22 1.08
N LEU A 13 -22.90 0.20 -0.23
CA LEU A 13 -21.85 0.33 -1.25
C LEU A 13 -21.05 1.64 -1.08
N LYS A 14 -21.74 2.76 -0.87
CA LYS A 14 -21.11 4.05 -0.67
C LYS A 14 -20.26 4.07 0.61
N LYS A 15 -20.80 3.54 1.72
CA LYS A 15 -20.06 3.43 2.99
C LYS A 15 -18.81 2.58 2.84
N MET A 16 -18.91 1.42 2.17
CA MET A 16 -17.76 0.54 1.93
C MET A 16 -16.69 1.22 1.08
N ARG A 17 -17.09 1.96 0.04
CA ARG A 17 -16.17 2.76 -0.79
C ARG A 17 -15.48 3.84 0.04
N ASP A 18 -16.23 4.56 0.86
CA ASP A 18 -15.69 5.66 1.68
C ASP A 18 -14.72 5.09 2.75
N GLN A 19 -15.03 3.94 3.36
CA GLN A 19 -14.12 3.20 4.25
C GLN A 19 -12.84 2.75 3.54
N ALA A 20 -12.96 2.18 2.34
CA ALA A 20 -11.81 1.76 1.54
C ALA A 20 -10.90 2.95 1.16
N MET A 21 -11.49 4.11 0.83
CA MET A 21 -10.73 5.34 0.55
C MET A 21 -9.94 5.83 1.76
N ASP A 22 -10.52 5.76 2.96
CA ASP A 22 -9.83 6.18 4.17
C ASP A 22 -8.68 5.22 4.52
N ILE A 23 -8.88 3.91 4.35
CA ILE A 23 -7.79 2.92 4.50
C ILE A 23 -6.68 3.19 3.49
N GLN A 24 -7.01 3.42 2.22
CA GLN A 24 -6.01 3.75 1.20
C GLN A 24 -5.21 5.01 1.53
N LYS A 25 -5.86 6.06 2.06
CA LYS A 25 -5.16 7.27 2.50
C LYS A 25 -4.19 6.98 3.64
N LYS A 26 -4.62 6.25 4.66
CA LYS A 26 -3.76 5.85 5.79
C LYS A 26 -2.54 5.07 5.31
N LEU A 27 -2.75 4.07 4.45
CA LEU A 27 -1.66 3.26 3.88
C LEU A 27 -0.69 4.10 3.02
N ALA A 28 -1.19 5.13 2.33
CA ALA A 28 -0.36 6.04 1.54
C ALA A 28 0.48 7.01 2.37
N GLU A 29 0.14 7.23 3.65
CA GLU A 29 0.91 8.07 4.58
C GLU A 29 2.06 7.29 5.24
N ILE A 30 1.89 5.98 5.44
CA ILE A 30 2.92 5.12 6.03
C ILE A 30 4.10 4.99 5.08
N ARG A 31 5.30 5.31 5.56
CA ARG A 31 6.58 5.18 4.82
C ARG A 31 7.36 4.00 5.38
N ILE A 32 7.73 3.09 4.50
CA ILE A 32 8.50 1.88 4.77
C ILE A 32 9.84 2.06 4.10
N THR A 33 10.90 2.05 4.90
CA THR A 33 12.27 2.16 4.40
C THR A 33 12.94 0.80 4.54
N VAL A 34 13.46 0.28 3.44
CA VAL A 34 14.24 -0.96 3.43
C VAL A 34 15.61 -0.65 2.88
N GLU A 35 16.63 -1.02 3.65
CA GLU A 35 18.02 -1.00 3.21
C GLU A 35 18.48 -2.43 2.97
N HIS A 36 18.94 -2.71 1.76
CA HIS A 36 19.42 -4.03 1.38
C HIS A 36 20.58 -3.91 0.40
N GLN A 37 21.72 -4.53 0.73
CA GLN A 37 22.91 -4.61 -0.13
C GLN A 37 23.42 -3.24 -0.64
N GLY A 38 23.26 -2.17 0.16
CA GLY A 38 23.67 -0.81 -0.23
C GLY A 38 22.66 -0.08 -1.13
N VAL A 39 21.45 -0.61 -1.28
CA VAL A 39 20.30 0.05 -1.90
C VAL A 39 19.27 0.34 -0.81
N THR A 40 18.84 1.59 -0.73
CA THR A 40 17.74 2.03 0.13
C THR A 40 16.50 2.30 -0.71
N VAL A 41 15.40 1.62 -0.40
CA VAL A 41 14.09 1.78 -1.03
C VAL A 41 13.14 2.37 0.00
N VAL A 42 12.52 3.51 -0.33
CA VAL A 42 11.41 4.07 0.43
C VAL A 42 10.14 3.79 -0.34
N MET A 43 9.19 3.11 0.29
CA MET A 43 7.92 2.71 -0.31
C MET A 43 6.78 2.97 0.66
N THR A 44 5.59 3.19 0.15
CA THR A 44 4.39 3.36 0.97
C THR A 44 3.74 2.00 1.30
N ALA A 45 2.88 1.95 2.32
CA ALA A 45 2.15 0.72 2.62
C ALA A 45 1.09 0.37 1.55
N ASP A 46 0.66 1.32 0.73
CA ASP A 46 -0.12 1.08 -0.50
C ASP A 46 0.74 0.68 -1.71
N GLN A 47 1.99 0.23 -1.47
CA GLN A 47 2.91 -0.36 -2.44
C GLN A 47 3.39 0.60 -3.54
N LYS A 48 3.50 1.90 -3.26
CA LYS A 48 4.10 2.88 -4.19
C LYS A 48 5.53 3.21 -3.80
N VAL A 49 6.44 3.09 -4.75
CA VAL A 49 7.84 3.48 -4.57
C VAL A 49 7.94 5.00 -4.53
N VAL A 50 8.50 5.53 -3.45
CA VAL A 50 8.73 6.97 -3.24
C VAL A 50 10.14 7.34 -3.70
N SER A 51 11.14 6.53 -3.34
CA SER A 51 12.51 6.73 -3.78
C SER A 51 13.31 5.43 -3.75
N ILE A 52 14.33 5.36 -4.60
CA ILE A 52 15.37 4.34 -4.59
C ILE A 52 16.70 5.08 -4.64
N THR A 53 17.62 4.77 -3.74
CA THR A 53 18.93 5.42 -3.65
C THR A 53 19.99 4.37 -3.33
N GLY A 54 21.23 4.56 -3.80
CA GLY A 54 22.34 3.65 -3.54
C GLY A 54 22.95 3.04 -4.80
N ASP A 55 23.39 1.79 -4.69
CA ASP A 55 24.09 1.06 -5.76
C ASP A 55 23.20 0.88 -7.01
N PRO A 56 23.68 1.23 -8.23
CA PRO A 56 22.91 1.10 -9.47
C PRO A 56 22.79 -0.34 -9.98
N ASP A 57 23.39 -1.34 -9.33
CA ASP A 57 23.25 -2.73 -9.71
C ASP A 57 21.79 -3.20 -9.66
N LEU A 58 21.26 -3.61 -10.83
CA LEU A 58 19.86 -3.97 -10.98
C LEU A 58 19.44 -5.20 -10.16
N GLN A 59 20.36 -6.15 -9.91
CA GLN A 59 20.04 -7.31 -9.09
C GLN A 59 19.83 -6.86 -7.64
N LYS A 60 20.72 -6.04 -7.09
CA LYS A 60 20.58 -5.50 -5.73
C LYS A 60 19.31 -4.67 -5.57
N VAL A 61 19.02 -3.80 -6.55
CA VAL A 61 17.78 -3.00 -6.57
C VAL A 61 16.56 -3.92 -6.57
N THR A 62 16.55 -4.96 -7.39
CA THR A 62 15.45 -5.94 -7.46
C THR A 62 15.23 -6.62 -6.11
N HIS A 63 16.29 -7.03 -5.41
CA HIS A 63 16.19 -7.62 -4.08
C HIS A 63 15.64 -6.62 -3.05
N ALA A 64 16.17 -5.39 -3.03
CA ALA A 64 15.71 -4.35 -2.11
C ALA A 64 14.23 -3.99 -2.30
N VAL A 65 13.77 -3.89 -3.55
CA VAL A 65 12.35 -3.64 -3.89
C VAL A 65 11.46 -4.81 -3.46
N ASN A 66 11.89 -6.06 -3.70
CA ASN A 66 11.13 -7.24 -3.27
C ASN A 66 10.99 -7.31 -1.75
N GLU A 67 12.03 -6.96 -1.00
CA GLU A 67 11.97 -6.89 0.46
C GLU A 67 11.06 -5.75 0.93
N ALA A 68 11.10 -4.58 0.29
CA ALA A 68 10.16 -3.48 0.55
C ALA A 68 8.71 -3.92 0.32
N LEU A 69 8.41 -4.62 -0.79
CA LEU A 69 7.09 -5.19 -1.08
C LEU A 69 6.61 -6.13 0.03
N LYS A 70 7.45 -7.06 0.47
CA LYS A 70 7.10 -7.94 1.59
C LYS A 70 6.81 -7.18 2.89
N GLN A 71 7.60 -6.16 3.20
CA GLN A 71 7.39 -5.31 4.39
C GLN A 71 6.07 -4.54 4.29
N SER A 72 5.73 -3.97 3.13
CA SER A 72 4.42 -3.31 2.93
C SER A 72 3.22 -4.21 3.08
N GLN A 73 3.30 -5.45 2.60
CA GLN A 73 2.21 -6.42 2.76
C GLN A 73 2.00 -6.77 4.23
N LYS A 74 3.08 -6.92 5.01
CA LYS A 74 2.99 -7.15 6.44
C LYS A 74 2.38 -5.96 7.17
N GLN A 75 2.76 -4.73 6.80
CA GLN A 75 2.22 -3.52 7.40
C GLN A 75 0.74 -3.33 7.04
N ALA A 76 0.37 -3.54 5.78
CA ALA A 76 -1.02 -3.44 5.32
C ALA A 76 -1.93 -4.54 5.87
N ALA A 77 -1.38 -5.67 6.32
CA ALA A 77 -2.13 -6.72 7.00
C ALA A 77 -2.32 -6.48 8.52
N GLN A 78 -1.61 -5.50 9.09
CA GLN A 78 -1.75 -5.11 10.50
C GLN A 78 -2.78 -3.99 10.72
N GLU A 79 -3.16 -3.27 9.66
CA GLU A 79 -4.20 -2.21 9.66
C GLU A 79 -5.53 -2.74 9.11
#